data_AF-A0A2A2GF06-F1
#
_entry.id   AF-A0A2A2GF06-F1
#
_cell.length_a   1.000
_cell.length_b   1.000
_cell.length_c   1.000
_cell.angle_alpha   90.00
_cell.angle_beta   90.00
_cell.angle_gamma   90.00
#
_symmetry.space_group_name_H-M   'P 1'
#
loop_
_entity.id
_entity.type
_entity.pdbx_description
1 polymer ?
#
loop_
_entity_poly.entity_id
_entity_poly.type
_entity_poly.pdbx_seq_one_letter_code
_entity_poly.pdbx_strand_id
1 'polypeptide(L)'
;MSVDIPDNKSDDALDTAKNKTREHARNLWQIVSRYTRIDDNTEPTTQPHQQPKREQHYSNTLISTLSIIPYLLVLLFGLSFFWDFDGLSGTVLGQTLQFEGLLKILSVSGLIGFSTNWLAITMLFKPAEKRPILGHGLIPAQKNRIAYRLAQAVSEDLINPEIIKKKISESNIISRYRELSTQYIKNIIDDPKFRKDIKQWVVQYVDEMIADPEIRAALAKRILIQIEEALHNKSFEKIAFKTYTFVKGQEMQAIIEEALVQIPTSVESGLDKLDDLLDQLPEKIDKNSDAIEEIVTTLLYKLINQLNVHALVEENLRSYDEQHISNIIRSATNEQLRYIQYLGAILGVIGGFVIWEPLISVIVLASLAVIMLLLDQLLYQYVSDSKDKF
;
A
#
# COMPACT_ATOMS: atom_id res chain seq x y z
N MET A 1 5.58 -68.72 21.96
CA MET A 1 4.27 -68.16 21.60
C MET A 1 4.40 -66.66 21.81
N SER A 2 4.59 -65.91 20.73
CA SER A 2 4.63 -64.45 20.73
C SER A 2 3.31 -63.93 21.29
N VAL A 3 3.37 -63.05 22.28
CA VAL A 3 2.18 -62.33 22.74
C VAL A 3 1.92 -61.24 21.69
N ASP A 4 1.28 -61.61 20.59
CA ASP A 4 0.71 -60.67 19.63
C ASP A 4 -0.53 -60.05 20.28
N ILE A 5 -0.34 -58.88 20.90
CA ILE A 5 -1.42 -57.99 21.31
C ILE A 5 -1.85 -57.23 20.05
N PRO A 6 -3.14 -57.19 19.69
CA PRO A 6 -3.60 -56.57 18.45
C PRO A 6 -3.19 -55.10 18.39
N ASP A 7 -2.62 -54.70 17.25
CA ASP A 7 -2.12 -53.36 16.87
C ASP A 7 -3.14 -52.22 17.10
N ASN A 8 -4.43 -52.59 17.18
CA ASN A 8 -5.57 -51.68 17.32
C ASN A 8 -5.54 -50.83 18.62
N LYS A 9 -5.01 -51.34 19.73
CA LYS A 9 -4.99 -50.59 21.01
C LYS A 9 -3.90 -49.52 21.08
N SER A 10 -2.84 -49.64 20.28
CA SER A 10 -1.78 -48.62 20.20
C SER A 10 -2.20 -47.41 19.39
N ASP A 11 -3.00 -47.62 18.34
CA ASP A 11 -3.55 -46.54 17.53
C ASP A 11 -4.59 -45.71 18.30
N ASP A 12 -5.41 -46.35 19.13
CA ASP A 12 -6.42 -45.70 19.97
C ASP A 12 -5.78 -44.75 21.00
N ALA A 13 -4.75 -45.22 21.71
CA ALA A 13 -4.00 -44.40 22.68
C ALA A 13 -3.27 -43.21 22.01
N LEU A 14 -2.76 -43.40 20.79
CA LEU A 14 -2.10 -42.35 20.01
C LEU A 14 -3.11 -41.26 19.59
N ASP A 15 -4.30 -41.66 19.16
CA ASP A 15 -5.34 -40.73 18.73
C ASP A 15 -5.98 -39.99 19.91
N THR A 16 -6.16 -40.67 21.06
CA THR A 16 -6.55 -40.05 22.32
C THR A 16 -5.52 -39.00 22.76
N ALA A 17 -4.22 -39.32 22.73
CA ALA A 17 -3.15 -38.37 23.03
C ALA A 17 -3.16 -37.17 22.07
N LYS A 18 -3.27 -37.38 20.75
CA LYS A 18 -3.35 -36.29 19.76
C LYS A 18 -4.51 -35.33 20.04
N ASN A 19 -5.68 -35.86 20.40
CA ASN A 19 -6.85 -35.03 20.67
C ASN A 19 -6.66 -34.19 21.94
N LYS A 20 -6.15 -34.77 23.03
CA LYS A 20 -5.81 -34.03 24.25
C LYS A 20 -4.73 -32.97 24.00
N THR A 21 -3.67 -33.29 23.24
CA THR A 21 -2.64 -32.31 22.89
C THR A 21 -3.21 -31.13 22.10
N ARG A 22 -4.17 -31.37 21.19
CA ARG A 22 -4.84 -30.29 20.44
C ARG A 22 -5.64 -29.36 21.35
N GLU A 23 -6.32 -29.91 22.36
CA GLU A 23 -7.07 -29.11 23.34
C GLU A 23 -6.13 -28.25 24.19
N HIS A 24 -5.07 -28.86 24.72
CA HIS A 24 -4.06 -28.14 25.49
C HIS A 24 -3.30 -27.09 24.67
N ALA A 25 -3.06 -27.33 23.39
CA ALA A 25 -2.48 -26.33 22.50
C ALA A 25 -3.38 -25.09 22.35
N ARG A 26 -4.71 -25.26 22.35
CA ARG A 26 -5.65 -24.13 22.36
C ARG A 26 -5.60 -23.36 23.69
N ASN A 27 -5.52 -24.07 24.82
CA ASN A 27 -5.39 -23.44 26.13
C ASN A 27 -4.07 -22.67 26.27
N LEU A 28 -2.96 -23.23 25.78
CA LEU A 28 -1.67 -22.53 25.73
C LEU A 28 -1.76 -21.26 24.87
N TRP A 29 -2.39 -21.36 23.70
CA TRP A 29 -2.62 -20.20 22.84
C TRP A 29 -3.44 -19.11 23.53
N GLN A 30 -4.46 -19.48 24.30
CA GLN A 30 -5.24 -18.52 25.09
C GLN A 30 -4.39 -17.83 26.16
N ILE A 31 -3.51 -18.55 26.85
CA ILE A 31 -2.56 -17.97 27.81
C ILE A 31 -1.67 -16.97 27.08
N VAL A 32 -0.97 -17.38 26.03
CA VAL A 32 -0.07 -16.51 25.25
C VAL A 32 -0.81 -15.26 24.75
N SER A 33 -1.98 -15.43 24.10
CA SER A 33 -2.75 -14.33 23.53
C SER A 33 -3.21 -13.28 24.54
N ARG A 34 -3.39 -13.66 25.81
CA ARG A 34 -3.80 -12.75 26.90
C ARG A 34 -2.69 -11.75 27.23
N TYR A 35 -1.43 -12.18 27.15
CA TYR A 35 -0.26 -11.37 27.47
C TYR A 35 0.37 -10.74 26.21
N THR A 36 0.01 -11.18 25.00
CA THR A 36 0.49 -10.60 23.74
C THR A 36 -0.42 -9.51 23.17
N ARG A 37 -1.31 -8.87 23.94
CA ARG A 37 -2.09 -7.74 23.43
C ARG A 37 -1.17 -6.54 23.12
N ILE A 38 -0.97 -6.31 21.83
CA ILE A 38 -0.31 -5.12 21.29
C ILE A 38 -1.30 -3.97 21.49
N ASP A 39 -0.93 -2.96 22.28
CA ASP A 39 -1.64 -1.69 22.27
C ASP A 39 -1.42 -1.07 20.88
N ASP A 40 -2.49 -0.93 20.09
CA ASP A 40 -2.50 -0.30 18.75
C ASP A 40 -2.14 1.21 18.77
N ASN A 41 -1.64 1.73 19.90
CA ASN A 41 -1.28 3.13 20.11
C ASN A 41 0.02 3.54 19.40
N THR A 42 0.34 2.91 18.27
CA THR A 42 1.27 3.51 17.31
C THR A 42 0.47 4.57 16.56
N GLU A 43 0.39 5.78 17.13
CA GLU A 43 -0.04 6.93 16.35
C GLU A 43 0.77 6.93 15.05
N PRO A 44 0.12 6.95 13.87
CA PRO A 44 0.86 7.08 12.63
C PRO A 44 1.75 8.31 12.80
N THR A 45 3.06 8.11 12.65
CA THR A 45 4.03 9.20 12.67
C THR A 45 3.81 10.01 11.40
N THR A 46 2.72 10.76 11.38
CA THR A 46 2.34 11.66 10.30
C THR A 46 3.22 12.86 10.51
N GLN A 47 4.45 12.80 10.00
CA GLN A 47 5.18 14.02 9.78
C GLN A 47 4.29 14.88 8.89
N PRO A 48 3.98 16.13 9.27
CA PRO A 48 3.17 17.00 8.44
C PRO A 48 3.94 17.23 7.14
N HIS A 49 3.59 16.47 6.10
CA HIS A 49 4.04 16.74 4.76
C HIS A 49 3.46 18.09 4.37
N GLN A 50 4.28 19.13 4.49
CA GLN A 50 3.97 20.42 3.89
C GLN A 50 3.79 20.16 2.40
N GLN A 51 2.56 20.37 1.90
CA GLN A 51 2.32 20.32 0.47
C GLN A 51 3.33 21.25 -0.20
N PRO A 52 4.08 20.78 -1.21
CA PRO A 52 5.02 21.64 -1.91
C PRO A 52 4.27 22.89 -2.35
N LYS A 53 4.84 24.07 -2.07
CA LYS A 53 4.25 25.34 -2.50
C LYS A 53 4.03 25.26 -4.00
N ARG A 54 2.79 25.50 -4.43
CA ARG A 54 2.39 25.43 -5.82
C ARG A 54 3.26 26.38 -6.65
N GLU A 55 4.21 25.83 -7.42
CA GLU A 55 5.03 26.63 -8.34
C GLU A 55 4.13 27.09 -9.49
N GLN A 56 3.71 28.35 -9.43
CA GLN A 56 2.91 28.96 -10.48
C GLN A 56 3.83 29.36 -11.63
N HIS A 57 4.03 28.48 -12.60
CA HIS A 57 4.81 28.79 -13.82
C HIS A 57 4.17 29.89 -14.69
N TYR A 58 2.87 30.17 -14.51
CA TYR A 58 2.22 31.36 -15.04
C TYR A 58 1.93 32.32 -13.91
N SER A 59 2.40 33.56 -14.02
CA SER A 59 2.13 34.58 -13.00
C SER A 59 0.62 34.73 -12.82
N ASN A 60 0.14 34.70 -11.57
CA ASN A 60 -1.26 34.98 -11.25
C ASN A 60 -1.77 36.26 -11.91
N THR A 61 -0.88 37.23 -12.15
CA THR A 61 -1.18 38.48 -12.84
C THR A 61 -1.63 38.26 -14.28
N LEU A 62 -0.99 37.37 -15.05
CA LEU A 62 -1.39 37.07 -16.43
C LEU A 62 -2.74 36.38 -16.52
N ILE A 63 -3.01 35.39 -15.66
CA ILE A 63 -4.31 34.72 -15.65
C ILE A 63 -5.41 35.69 -15.22
N SER A 64 -5.11 36.56 -14.25
CA SER A 64 -6.02 37.61 -13.80
C SER A 64 -6.35 38.60 -14.92
N THR A 65 -5.35 39.09 -15.66
CA THR A 65 -5.59 40.02 -16.77
C THR A 65 -6.34 39.36 -17.92
N LEU A 66 -6.01 38.12 -18.28
CA LEU A 66 -6.71 37.36 -19.33
C LEU A 66 -8.18 37.10 -18.97
N SER A 67 -8.49 36.96 -17.69
CA SER A 67 -9.85 36.70 -17.24
C SER A 67 -10.83 37.85 -17.48
N ILE A 68 -10.31 39.07 -17.70
CA ILE A 68 -11.12 40.26 -18.01
C ILE A 68 -11.58 40.24 -19.48
N ILE A 69 -10.81 39.59 -20.37
CA ILE A 69 -11.00 39.65 -21.83
C ILE A 69 -12.40 39.19 -22.27
N PRO A 70 -12.96 38.05 -21.79
CA PRO A 70 -14.30 37.65 -22.18
C PRO A 70 -15.37 38.68 -21.81
N TYR A 71 -15.26 39.30 -20.64
CA TYR A 71 -16.21 40.35 -20.21
C TYR A 71 -16.08 41.61 -21.04
N LEU A 72 -14.84 41.99 -21.37
CA LEU A 72 -14.57 43.11 -22.28
C LEU A 72 -15.18 42.85 -23.65
N LEU A 73 -15.04 41.64 -24.20
CA LEU A 73 -15.63 41.27 -25.49
C LEU A 73 -17.16 41.30 -25.49
N VAL A 74 -17.81 40.86 -24.39
CA VAL A 74 -19.27 41.02 -24.24
C VAL A 74 -19.66 42.50 -24.23
N LEU A 75 -18.91 43.33 -23.51
CA LEU A 75 -19.15 44.77 -23.46
C LEU A 75 -18.95 45.44 -24.82
N LEU A 76 -17.85 45.13 -25.54
CA LEU A 76 -17.59 45.65 -26.88
C LEU A 76 -18.65 45.16 -27.88
N PHE A 77 -19.09 43.90 -27.78
CA PHE A 77 -20.19 43.40 -28.59
C PHE A 77 -21.48 44.18 -28.34
N GLY A 78 -21.83 44.46 -27.08
CA GLY A 78 -22.99 45.28 -26.73
C GLY A 78 -22.87 46.71 -27.26
N LEU A 79 -21.69 47.33 -27.12
CA LEU A 79 -21.44 48.68 -27.64
C LEU A 79 -21.49 48.75 -29.16
N SER A 80 -21.09 47.69 -29.87
CA SER A 80 -21.11 47.65 -31.34
C SER A 80 -22.50 47.84 -31.96
N PHE A 81 -23.59 47.65 -31.19
CA PHE A 81 -24.94 47.96 -31.67
C PHE A 81 -25.28 49.44 -31.65
N PHE A 82 -24.60 50.23 -30.80
CA PHE A 82 -24.82 51.66 -30.65
C PHE A 82 -23.78 52.48 -31.40
N TRP A 83 -22.56 51.95 -31.50
CA TRP A 83 -21.44 52.60 -32.15
C TRP A 83 -20.46 51.54 -32.67
N ASP A 84 -20.40 51.40 -33.99
CA ASP A 84 -19.27 50.82 -34.71
C ASP A 84 -18.61 51.95 -35.50
N PHE A 85 -17.40 51.75 -36.03
CA PHE A 85 -16.62 52.79 -36.72
C PHE A 85 -17.21 53.19 -38.10
N ASP A 86 -18.53 53.31 -38.18
CA ASP A 86 -19.35 53.58 -39.35
C ASP A 86 -18.97 54.95 -39.95
N GLY A 87 -18.69 54.95 -41.26
CA GLY A 87 -18.28 56.14 -42.00
C GLY A 87 -16.82 56.56 -41.80
N LEU A 88 -16.03 55.86 -40.98
CA LEU A 88 -14.58 56.05 -40.92
C LEU A 88 -13.92 55.25 -42.04
N SER A 89 -13.21 55.97 -42.93
CA SER A 89 -12.37 55.37 -43.95
C SER A 89 -10.93 55.85 -43.81
N GLY A 90 -9.97 54.94 -43.78
CA GLY A 90 -8.54 55.25 -43.73
C GLY A 90 -7.86 54.84 -45.03
N THR A 91 -7.01 55.69 -45.59
CA THR A 91 -6.14 55.28 -46.70
C THR A 91 -4.84 54.72 -46.15
N VAL A 92 -4.64 53.41 -46.25
CA VAL A 92 -3.39 52.74 -45.85
C VAL A 92 -2.81 52.05 -47.08
N LEU A 93 -1.54 52.32 -47.40
CA LEU A 93 -0.87 51.79 -48.60
C LEU A 93 -1.62 52.02 -49.94
N GLY A 94 -2.41 53.09 -50.04
CA GLY A 94 -3.18 53.40 -51.25
C GLY A 94 -4.49 52.62 -51.41
N GLN A 95 -4.87 51.79 -50.43
CA GLN A 95 -6.19 51.15 -50.36
C GLN A 95 -7.09 51.88 -49.35
N THR A 96 -8.37 52.02 -49.68
CA THR A 96 -9.39 52.60 -48.80
C THR A 96 -9.93 51.54 -47.85
N LEU A 97 -9.53 51.58 -46.59
CA LEU A 97 -10.07 50.72 -45.54
C LEU A 97 -11.38 51.28 -45.03
N GLN A 98 -12.41 50.44 -44.99
CA GLN A 98 -13.67 50.76 -44.34
C GLN A 98 -13.69 50.09 -42.97
N PHE A 99 -13.79 50.87 -41.90
CA PHE A 99 -13.80 50.34 -40.53
C PHE A 99 -15.19 49.87 -40.08
N GLU A 100 -16.14 49.80 -41.01
CA GLU A 100 -17.50 49.33 -40.76
C GLU A 100 -17.48 47.89 -40.23
N GLY A 101 -18.22 47.64 -39.15
CA GLY A 101 -18.34 46.30 -38.58
C GLY A 101 -17.11 45.79 -37.81
N LEU A 102 -16.02 46.56 -37.70
CA LEU A 102 -14.78 46.11 -37.06
C LEU A 102 -15.03 45.66 -35.63
N LEU A 103 -15.71 46.50 -34.82
CA LEU A 103 -15.90 46.22 -33.40
C LEU A 103 -16.77 44.97 -33.21
N LYS A 104 -17.82 44.84 -34.03
CA LYS A 104 -18.72 43.70 -34.01
C LYS A 104 -18.03 42.41 -34.41
N ILE A 105 -17.28 42.40 -35.52
CA ILE A 105 -16.59 41.21 -36.04
C ILE A 105 -15.53 40.72 -35.04
N LEU A 106 -14.72 41.63 -34.49
CA LEU A 106 -13.70 41.29 -33.48
C LEU A 106 -14.33 40.71 -32.22
N SER A 107 -15.39 41.34 -31.72
CA SER A 107 -16.05 40.92 -30.48
C SER A 107 -16.76 39.58 -30.63
N VAL A 108 -17.50 39.37 -31.73
CA VAL A 108 -18.18 38.09 -32.02
C VAL A 108 -17.16 36.97 -32.21
N SER A 109 -16.10 37.22 -32.98
CA SER A 109 -15.08 36.19 -33.24
C SER A 109 -14.33 35.80 -31.96
N GLY A 110 -14.01 36.79 -31.10
CA GLY A 110 -13.43 36.55 -29.78
C GLY A 110 -14.37 35.77 -28.85
N LEU A 111 -15.66 36.11 -28.81
CA LEU A 111 -16.66 35.41 -28.00
C LEU A 111 -16.88 33.97 -28.47
N ILE A 112 -16.89 33.73 -29.79
CA ILE A 112 -16.98 32.38 -30.36
C ILE A 112 -15.73 31.58 -29.96
N GLY A 113 -14.54 32.17 -30.07
CA GLY A 113 -13.28 31.54 -29.66
C GLY A 113 -13.27 31.13 -28.18
N PHE A 114 -13.71 32.03 -27.29
CA PHE A 114 -13.87 31.74 -25.87
C PHE A 114 -14.91 30.63 -25.61
N SER A 115 -16.12 30.79 -26.17
CA SER A 115 -17.26 29.90 -25.92
C SER A 115 -16.99 28.49 -26.42
N THR A 116 -16.36 28.36 -27.59
CA THR A 116 -16.03 27.05 -28.17
C THR A 116 -15.02 26.30 -27.32
N ASN A 117 -13.96 26.98 -26.86
CA ASN A 117 -12.97 26.32 -26.03
C ASN A 117 -13.50 26.02 -24.61
N TRP A 118 -14.34 26.91 -24.05
CA TRP A 118 -15.04 26.66 -22.80
C TRP A 118 -15.96 25.43 -22.90
N LEU A 119 -16.70 25.29 -24.00
CA LEU A 119 -17.56 24.14 -24.26
C LEU A 119 -16.75 22.85 -24.41
N ALA A 120 -15.67 22.89 -25.20
CA ALA A 120 -14.79 21.74 -25.42
C ALA A 120 -14.20 21.22 -24.11
N ILE A 121 -13.67 22.12 -23.27
CA ILE A 121 -13.14 21.75 -21.96
C ILE A 121 -14.25 21.25 -21.03
N THR A 122 -15.44 21.84 -21.08
CA THR A 122 -16.57 21.36 -20.27
C THR A 122 -16.99 19.94 -20.68
N MET A 123 -16.99 19.63 -21.98
CA MET A 123 -17.27 18.29 -22.52
C MET A 123 -16.19 17.25 -22.18
N LEU A 124 -14.96 17.65 -21.85
CA LEU A 124 -13.96 16.70 -21.36
C LEU A 124 -14.37 16.07 -20.02
N PHE A 125 -14.97 16.87 -19.12
CA PHE A 125 -15.23 16.46 -17.73
C PHE A 125 -16.69 16.16 -17.43
N LYS A 126 -17.63 16.74 -18.18
CA LYS A 126 -19.08 16.63 -17.96
C LYS A 126 -19.80 16.23 -19.26
N PRO A 127 -20.97 15.55 -19.17
CA PRO A 127 -21.56 14.97 -17.97
C PRO A 127 -20.79 13.73 -17.49
N ALA A 128 -20.83 13.47 -16.17
CA ALA A 128 -20.17 12.29 -15.60
C ALA A 128 -20.81 11.01 -16.13
N GLU A 129 -22.14 10.92 -16.15
CA GLU A 129 -22.87 9.80 -16.74
C GLU A 129 -23.34 10.10 -18.16
N LYS A 130 -23.53 9.05 -18.97
CA LYS A 130 -24.03 9.16 -20.33
C LYS A 130 -25.45 9.74 -20.36
N ARG A 131 -25.62 10.85 -21.07
CA ARG A 131 -26.92 11.51 -21.31
C ARG A 131 -27.30 11.46 -22.79
N PRO A 132 -28.60 11.43 -23.13
CA PRO A 132 -29.06 11.27 -24.51
C PRO A 132 -28.71 12.46 -25.43
N ILE A 133 -28.65 13.69 -24.89
CA ILE A 133 -28.43 14.91 -25.68
C ILE A 133 -26.98 15.41 -25.55
N LEU A 134 -26.47 15.48 -24.32
CA LEU A 134 -25.13 16.01 -24.03
C LEU A 134 -24.01 14.97 -24.17
N GLY A 135 -24.35 13.73 -24.52
CA GLY A 135 -23.39 12.63 -24.62
C GLY A 135 -22.80 12.25 -23.27
N HIS A 136 -21.54 11.81 -23.29
CA HIS A 136 -20.76 11.40 -22.13
C HIS A 136 -19.44 12.17 -22.13
N GLY A 137 -18.98 12.67 -20.98
CA GLY A 137 -17.71 13.37 -20.91
C GLY A 137 -16.55 12.46 -21.31
N LEU A 138 -15.55 12.98 -22.02
CA LEU A 138 -14.47 12.16 -22.59
C LEU A 138 -13.63 11.46 -21.50
N ILE A 139 -13.34 12.14 -20.40
CA ILE A 139 -12.56 11.59 -19.27
C ILE A 139 -13.38 10.55 -18.49
N PRO A 140 -14.61 10.86 -18.02
CA PRO A 140 -15.53 9.85 -17.46
C PRO A 140 -15.66 8.59 -18.31
N ALA A 141 -15.86 8.73 -19.62
CA ALA A 141 -16.01 7.61 -20.56
C ALA A 141 -14.78 6.71 -20.65
N GLN A 142 -13.59 7.24 -20.35
CA GLN A 142 -12.33 6.50 -20.39
C GLN A 142 -11.88 6.00 -19.00
N LYS A 143 -12.73 6.05 -17.97
CA LYS A 143 -12.38 5.67 -16.59
C LYS A 143 -11.55 4.39 -16.50
N ASN A 144 -12.03 3.30 -17.12
CA ASN A 144 -11.35 2.00 -17.05
C ASN A 144 -9.97 2.02 -17.71
N ARG A 145 -9.83 2.73 -18.83
CA ARG A 145 -8.55 2.88 -19.53
C ARG A 145 -7.57 3.71 -18.70
N ILE A 146 -8.05 4.78 -18.07
CA ILE A 146 -7.25 5.64 -17.19
C ILE A 146 -6.81 4.82 -15.97
N ALA A 147 -7.72 4.06 -15.35
CA ALA A 147 -7.41 3.20 -14.22
C ALA A 147 -6.30 2.20 -14.56
N TYR A 148 -6.41 1.50 -15.69
CA TYR A 148 -5.38 0.57 -16.15
C TYR A 148 -4.02 1.24 -16.39
N ARG A 149 -3.99 2.39 -17.07
CA ARG A 149 -2.73 3.11 -17.37
C ARG A 149 -2.09 3.69 -16.12
N LEU A 150 -2.88 4.22 -15.20
CA LEU A 150 -2.39 4.72 -13.93
C LEU A 150 -1.87 3.58 -13.07
N ALA A 151 -2.59 2.45 -12.99
CA ALA A 151 -2.14 1.26 -12.29
C ALA A 151 -0.82 0.74 -12.86
N GLN A 152 -0.67 0.73 -14.19
CA GLN A 152 0.58 0.35 -14.87
C GLN A 152 1.73 1.25 -14.43
N ALA A 153 1.59 2.58 -14.59
CA ALA A 153 2.62 3.54 -14.21
C ALA A 153 2.98 3.46 -12.72
N VAL A 154 1.99 3.30 -11.84
CA VAL A 154 2.23 3.13 -10.40
C VAL A 154 3.01 1.84 -10.12
N SER A 155 2.61 0.73 -10.73
CA SER A 155 3.24 -0.58 -10.48
C SER A 155 4.63 -0.74 -11.10
N GLU A 156 4.92 -0.05 -12.20
CA GLU A 156 6.21 -0.12 -12.90
C GLU A 156 7.19 0.89 -12.30
N ASP A 157 6.77 2.15 -12.14
CA ASP A 157 7.70 3.26 -11.87
C ASP A 157 7.70 3.75 -10.41
N LEU A 158 6.60 3.58 -9.68
CA LEU A 158 6.44 4.20 -8.34
C LEU A 158 6.54 3.20 -7.19
N ILE A 159 5.74 2.13 -7.24
CA ILE A 159 5.56 1.16 -6.17
C ILE A 159 5.74 -0.24 -6.78
N ASN A 160 7.00 -0.58 -7.06
CA ASN A 160 7.37 -1.91 -7.53
C ASN A 160 8.09 -2.70 -6.42
N PRO A 161 8.12 -4.05 -6.50
CA PRO A 161 8.77 -4.89 -5.50
C PRO A 161 10.21 -4.49 -5.17
N GLU A 162 10.98 -4.04 -6.16
CA GLU A 162 12.38 -3.67 -5.98
C GLU A 162 12.54 -2.38 -5.18
N ILE A 163 11.72 -1.36 -5.46
CA ILE A 163 11.68 -0.12 -4.68
C ILE A 163 11.27 -0.40 -3.24
N ILE A 164 10.28 -1.27 -3.01
CA ILE A 164 9.82 -1.62 -1.66
C ILE A 164 10.94 -2.34 -0.88
N LYS A 165 11.58 -3.37 -1.46
CA LYS A 165 12.69 -4.09 -0.82
C LYS A 165 13.84 -3.14 -0.48
N LYS A 166 14.23 -2.30 -1.44
CA LYS A 166 15.26 -1.27 -1.24
C LYS A 166 14.89 -0.37 -0.07
N LYS A 167 13.66 0.16 -0.03
CA LYS A 167 13.24 1.06 1.05
C LYS A 167 13.21 0.39 2.42
N ILE A 168 12.78 -0.88 2.49
CA ILE A 168 12.82 -1.68 3.72
C ILE A 168 14.26 -1.82 4.22
N SER A 169 15.19 -2.17 3.35
CA SER A 169 16.61 -2.30 3.72
C SER A 169 17.23 -0.97 4.17
N GLU A 170 16.96 0.14 3.48
CA GLU A 170 17.47 1.48 3.83
C GLU A 170 16.91 2.01 5.15
N SER A 171 15.66 1.66 5.48
CA SER A 171 14.98 2.14 6.68
C SER A 171 15.42 1.45 7.97
N ASN A 172 16.21 0.36 7.88
CA ASN A 172 16.58 -0.50 9.01
C ASN A 172 15.37 -0.98 9.85
N ILE A 173 14.19 -1.08 9.23
CA ILE A 173 12.93 -1.38 9.92
C ILE A 173 12.93 -2.79 10.51
N ILE A 174 13.62 -3.74 9.87
CA ILE A 174 13.72 -5.13 10.31
C ILE A 174 14.45 -5.21 11.65
N SER A 175 15.62 -4.56 11.76
CA SER A 175 16.39 -4.44 13.00
C SER A 175 15.58 -3.79 14.11
N ARG A 176 14.89 -2.67 13.82
CA ARG A 176 14.06 -1.97 14.81
C ARG A 176 12.93 -2.86 15.33
N TYR A 177 12.23 -3.57 14.45
CA TYR A 177 11.16 -4.50 14.86
C TYR A 177 11.69 -5.71 15.62
N ARG A 178 12.89 -6.19 15.28
CA ARG A 178 13.57 -7.25 16.04
C ARG A 178 13.82 -6.82 17.49
N GLU A 179 14.40 -5.64 17.70
CA GLU A 179 14.64 -5.08 19.03
C GLU A 179 13.34 -4.93 19.83
N LEU A 180 12.30 -4.35 19.21
CA LEU A 180 10.98 -4.22 19.82
C LEU A 180 10.39 -5.59 20.18
N SER A 181 10.54 -6.59 19.30
CA SER A 181 10.05 -7.94 19.53
C SER A 181 10.77 -8.62 20.70
N THR A 182 12.09 -8.50 20.78
CA THR A 182 12.89 -9.03 21.90
C THR A 182 12.47 -8.38 23.22
N GLN A 183 12.31 -7.05 23.23
CA GLN A 183 11.84 -6.34 24.41
C GLN A 183 10.43 -6.76 24.83
N TYR A 184 9.54 -6.94 23.86
CA TYR A 184 8.18 -7.38 24.11
C TYR A 184 8.12 -8.80 24.69
N ILE A 185 8.86 -9.74 24.08
CA ILE A 185 8.97 -11.12 24.58
C ILE A 185 9.54 -11.13 25.99
N LYS A 186 10.58 -10.32 26.26
CA LYS A 186 11.14 -10.18 27.60
C LYS A 186 10.11 -9.72 28.61
N ASN A 187 9.34 -8.67 28.29
CA ASN A 187 8.31 -8.15 29.19
C ASN A 187 7.22 -9.20 29.52
N ILE A 188 6.84 -10.02 28.55
CA ILE A 188 5.88 -11.12 28.76
C ILE A 188 6.47 -12.20 29.66
N ILE A 189 7.71 -12.60 29.39
CA ILE A 189 8.38 -13.65 30.16
C ILE A 189 8.66 -13.20 31.59
N ASP A 190 9.00 -11.93 31.81
CA ASP A 190 9.24 -11.36 33.13
C ASP A 190 7.96 -11.17 33.96
N ASP A 191 6.75 -11.27 33.35
CA ASP A 191 5.49 -11.22 34.09
C ASP A 191 5.32 -12.46 35.00
N PRO A 192 5.29 -12.30 36.33
CA PRO A 192 5.12 -13.42 37.25
C PRO A 192 3.82 -14.20 37.03
N LYS A 193 2.75 -13.55 36.54
CA LYS A 193 1.47 -14.21 36.24
C LYS A 193 1.59 -15.11 35.02
N PHE A 194 2.29 -14.66 33.98
CA PHE A 194 2.55 -15.49 32.80
C PHE A 194 3.35 -16.74 33.17
N ARG A 195 4.42 -16.59 33.97
CA ARG A 195 5.22 -17.74 34.46
C ARG A 195 4.37 -18.73 35.23
N LYS A 196 3.49 -18.24 36.11
CA LYS A 196 2.56 -19.08 36.87
C LYS A 196 1.58 -19.82 35.96
N ASP A 197 0.97 -19.11 35.01
CA ASP A 197 -0.01 -19.68 34.08
C ASP A 197 0.63 -20.78 33.21
N ILE A 198 1.87 -20.57 32.73
CA ILE A 198 2.62 -21.58 31.98
C ILE A 198 2.96 -22.79 32.86
N LYS A 199 3.45 -22.58 34.09
CA LYS A 199 3.75 -23.69 35.02
C LYS A 199 2.49 -24.53 35.29
N GLN A 200 1.38 -23.87 35.58
CA GLN A 200 0.10 -24.55 35.81
C GLN A 200 -0.37 -25.32 34.57
N TRP A 201 -0.22 -24.75 33.37
CA TRP A 201 -0.53 -25.44 32.13
C TRP A 201 0.32 -26.70 31.93
N VAL A 202 1.62 -26.66 32.23
CA VAL A 202 2.49 -27.85 32.12
C VAL A 202 2.07 -28.94 33.11
N VAL A 203 1.79 -28.60 34.38
CA VAL A 203 1.32 -29.57 35.37
C VAL A 203 0.02 -30.21 34.90
N GLN A 204 -0.95 -29.39 34.51
CA GLN A 204 -2.26 -29.87 34.07
C GLN A 204 -2.15 -30.76 32.82
N TYR A 205 -1.32 -30.38 31.85
CA TYR A 205 -1.07 -31.18 30.66
C TYR A 205 -0.51 -32.57 31.00
N VAL A 206 0.49 -32.64 31.88
CA VAL A 206 1.10 -33.90 32.29
C VAL A 206 0.13 -34.74 33.12
N ASP A 207 -0.58 -34.13 34.05
CA ASP A 207 -1.55 -34.82 34.91
C ASP A 207 -2.67 -35.47 34.09
N GLU A 208 -3.30 -34.72 33.17
CA GLU A 208 -4.39 -35.23 32.33
C GLU A 208 -3.94 -36.30 31.32
N MET A 209 -2.66 -36.25 30.89
CA MET A 209 -2.07 -37.28 30.02
C MET A 209 -1.80 -38.58 30.78
N ILE A 210 -1.29 -38.49 32.00
CA ILE A 210 -0.95 -39.66 32.83
C ILE A 210 -2.19 -40.27 33.48
N ALA A 211 -3.22 -39.47 33.78
CA ALA A 211 -4.50 -39.94 34.31
C ALA A 211 -5.28 -40.82 33.32
N ASP A 212 -4.99 -40.69 32.02
CA ASP A 212 -5.63 -41.49 30.98
C ASP A 212 -5.08 -42.92 30.97
N PRO A 213 -5.91 -43.96 31.22
CA PRO A 213 -5.45 -45.34 31.32
C PRO A 213 -4.81 -45.86 30.03
N GLU A 214 -5.28 -45.41 28.86
CA GLU A 214 -4.78 -45.87 27.57
C GLU A 214 -3.40 -45.30 27.28
N ILE A 215 -3.23 -44.00 27.52
CA ILE A 215 -1.95 -43.31 27.39
C ILE A 215 -0.94 -43.86 28.39
N ARG A 216 -1.36 -44.06 29.65
CA ARG A 216 -0.50 -44.61 30.71
C ARG A 216 -0.03 -46.03 30.38
N ALA A 217 -0.92 -46.91 29.92
CA ALA A 217 -0.57 -48.26 29.51
C ALA A 217 0.37 -48.26 28.28
N ALA A 218 0.13 -47.38 27.31
CA ALA A 218 0.98 -47.21 26.14
C ALA A 218 2.39 -46.71 26.53
N LEU A 219 2.48 -45.74 27.44
CA LEU A 219 3.75 -45.25 27.98
C LEU A 219 4.49 -46.33 28.76
N ALA A 220 3.80 -47.10 29.62
CA ALA A 220 4.40 -48.19 30.36
C ALA A 220 4.98 -49.27 29.43
N LYS A 221 4.22 -49.65 28.39
CA LYS A 221 4.69 -50.56 27.34
C LYS A 221 5.90 -49.98 26.59
N ARG A 222 5.90 -48.69 26.27
CA ARG A 222 7.01 -48.03 25.59
C ARG A 222 8.27 -48.01 26.44
N ILE A 223 8.14 -47.72 27.74
CA ILE A 223 9.25 -47.76 28.70
C ILE A 223 9.85 -49.16 28.80
N LEU A 224 9.01 -50.21 28.86
CA LEU A 224 9.49 -51.60 28.87
C LEU A 224 10.34 -51.94 27.65
N ILE A 225 9.88 -51.55 26.46
CA ILE A 225 10.62 -51.76 25.20
C ILE A 225 11.94 -50.97 25.24
N GLN A 226 11.91 -49.72 25.70
CA GLN A 226 13.08 -48.85 25.73
C GLN A 226 14.14 -49.35 26.73
N ILE A 227 13.73 -49.94 27.85
CA ILE A 227 14.63 -50.63 28.79
C ILE A 227 15.24 -51.87 28.12
N GLU A 228 14.45 -52.69 27.41
CA GLU A 228 14.97 -53.86 26.68
C GLU A 228 16.01 -53.48 25.62
N GLU A 229 15.76 -52.39 24.88
CA GLU A 229 16.67 -51.84 23.87
C GLU A 229 17.94 -51.27 24.51
N ALA A 230 17.84 -50.55 25.63
CA ALA A 230 19.02 -50.02 26.34
C ALA A 230 19.94 -51.13 26.86
N LEU A 231 19.40 -52.32 27.15
CA LEU A 231 20.16 -53.50 27.57
C LEU A 231 20.78 -54.29 26.41
N HIS A 232 20.69 -53.80 25.16
CA HIS A 232 21.17 -54.51 23.97
C HIS A 232 22.63 -54.99 24.07
N ASN A 233 23.50 -54.21 24.73
CA ASN A 233 24.93 -54.52 24.84
C ASN A 233 25.29 -55.39 26.06
N LYS A 234 24.29 -55.78 26.87
CA LYS A 234 24.42 -56.51 28.12
C LYS A 234 23.65 -57.82 28.04
N SER A 235 24.30 -58.85 27.51
CA SER A 235 23.67 -60.12 27.15
C SER A 235 23.02 -60.83 28.34
N PHE A 236 23.63 -60.81 29.53
CA PHE A 236 23.08 -61.46 30.72
C PHE A 236 21.88 -60.70 31.30
N GLU A 237 22.01 -59.38 31.44
CA GLU A 237 20.96 -58.50 31.98
C GLU A 237 19.74 -58.45 31.06
N LYS A 238 19.94 -58.48 29.75
CA LYS A 238 18.86 -58.58 28.76
C LYS A 238 18.09 -59.89 28.90
N ILE A 239 18.78 -61.02 29.06
CA ILE A 239 18.16 -62.34 29.26
C ILE A 239 17.38 -62.36 30.58
N ALA A 240 17.96 -61.83 31.66
CA ALA A 240 17.30 -61.74 32.95
C ALA A 240 16.04 -60.86 32.90
N PHE A 241 16.14 -59.67 32.30
CA PHE A 241 15.02 -58.75 32.12
C PHE A 241 13.92 -59.37 31.27
N LYS A 242 14.26 -59.99 30.13
CA LYS A 242 13.31 -60.67 29.25
C LYS A 242 12.62 -61.86 29.92
N THR A 243 13.35 -62.61 30.75
CA THR A 243 12.77 -63.73 31.52
C THR A 243 11.78 -63.20 32.57
N TYR A 244 12.14 -62.10 33.24
CA TYR A 244 11.26 -61.48 34.23
C TYR A 244 10.01 -60.86 33.58
N THR A 245 10.14 -60.13 32.47
CA THR A 245 9.00 -59.57 31.74
C THR A 245 8.14 -60.65 31.09
N PHE A 246 8.70 -61.81 30.73
CA PHE A 246 7.95 -62.96 30.23
C PHE A 246 7.12 -63.64 31.33
N VAL A 247 7.67 -63.79 32.55
CA VAL A 247 7.01 -64.50 33.65
C VAL A 247 6.09 -63.58 34.47
N LYS A 248 6.45 -62.31 34.64
CA LYS A 248 5.78 -61.31 35.49
C LYS A 248 5.43 -60.02 34.73
N GLY A 249 5.17 -60.11 33.43
CA GLY A 249 4.93 -58.93 32.57
C GLY A 249 3.81 -58.02 33.06
N GLN A 250 2.70 -58.59 33.54
CA GLN A 250 1.58 -57.80 34.10
C GLN A 250 1.95 -57.08 35.40
N GLU A 251 2.72 -57.71 36.29
CA GLU A 251 3.21 -57.08 37.52
C GLU A 251 4.20 -55.96 37.20
N MET A 252 5.12 -56.18 36.25
CA MET A 252 6.09 -55.16 35.86
C MET A 252 5.40 -53.95 35.20
N GLN A 253 4.40 -54.20 34.35
CA GLN A 253 3.60 -53.14 33.76
C GLN A 253 2.87 -52.34 34.85
N ALA A 254 2.25 -53.01 35.83
CA ALA A 254 1.58 -52.34 36.95
C ALA A 254 2.54 -51.47 37.79
N ILE A 255 3.76 -51.95 38.06
CA ILE A 255 4.79 -51.18 38.77
C ILE A 255 5.17 -49.92 37.99
N ILE A 256 5.32 -50.03 36.66
CA ILE A 256 5.65 -48.86 35.82
C ILE A 256 4.45 -47.90 35.76
N GLU A 257 3.22 -48.40 35.61
CA GLU A 257 2.02 -47.55 35.65
C GLU A 257 1.85 -46.83 36.99
N GLU A 258 2.17 -47.48 38.11
CA GLU A 258 2.18 -46.86 39.44
C GLU A 258 3.28 -45.81 39.57
N ALA A 259 4.47 -46.06 39.00
CA ALA A 259 5.54 -45.06 38.92
C ALA A 259 5.15 -43.86 38.04
N LEU A 260 4.43 -44.09 36.92
CA LEU A 260 3.94 -43.03 36.05
C LEU A 260 2.99 -42.07 36.80
N VAL A 261 2.16 -42.58 37.72
CA VAL A 261 1.25 -41.75 38.54
C VAL A 261 1.98 -40.74 39.43
N GLN A 262 3.26 -40.97 39.77
CA GLN A 262 4.05 -40.02 40.54
C GLN A 262 4.77 -38.96 39.67
N ILE A 263 4.71 -39.07 38.34
CA ILE A 263 5.34 -38.13 37.42
C ILE A 263 4.77 -36.71 37.57
N PRO A 264 3.44 -36.47 37.60
CA PRO A 264 2.90 -35.13 37.75
C PRO A 264 3.46 -34.39 38.97
N THR A 265 3.55 -35.05 40.12
CA THR A 265 4.13 -34.49 41.35
C THR A 265 5.64 -34.22 41.22
N SER A 266 6.36 -35.10 40.53
CA SER A 266 7.79 -34.92 40.25
C SER A 266 8.04 -33.77 39.27
N VAL A 267 7.15 -33.59 38.29
CA VAL A 267 7.16 -32.46 37.36
C VAL A 267 6.87 -31.18 38.12
N GLU A 268 5.85 -31.14 38.98
CA GLU A 268 5.53 -29.98 39.82
C GLU A 268 6.74 -29.51 40.63
N SER A 269 7.47 -30.44 41.27
CA SER A 269 8.71 -30.12 42.00
C SER A 269 9.90 -29.77 41.10
N GLY A 270 9.89 -30.18 39.83
CA GLY A 270 10.95 -29.90 38.86
C GLY A 270 10.74 -28.61 38.06
N LEU A 271 9.57 -27.98 38.15
CA LEU A 271 9.21 -26.77 37.42
C LEU A 271 9.96 -25.52 37.87
N ASP A 272 10.70 -25.57 38.98
CA ASP A 272 11.63 -24.49 39.34
C ASP A 272 12.70 -24.28 38.25
N LYS A 273 13.10 -25.34 37.54
CA LYS A 273 14.01 -25.24 36.38
C LYS A 273 13.37 -24.58 35.17
N LEU A 274 12.03 -24.49 35.11
CA LEU A 274 11.35 -23.78 34.03
C LEU A 274 11.60 -22.27 34.14
N ASP A 275 11.71 -21.74 35.35
CA ASP A 275 12.04 -20.33 35.56
C ASP A 275 13.45 -20.01 35.00
N ASP A 276 14.44 -20.88 35.24
CA ASP A 276 15.78 -20.74 34.64
C ASP A 276 15.77 -20.77 33.11
N LEU A 277 14.93 -21.62 32.50
CA LEU A 277 14.79 -21.70 31.04
C LEU A 277 14.12 -20.45 30.47
N LEU A 278 13.12 -19.92 31.17
CA LEU A 278 12.45 -18.69 30.81
C LEU A 278 13.40 -17.49 30.91
N ASP A 279 14.23 -17.43 31.95
CA ASP A 279 15.23 -16.36 32.12
C ASP A 279 16.29 -16.33 31.01
N GLN A 280 16.66 -17.50 30.48
CA GLN A 280 17.64 -17.61 29.39
C GLN A 280 17.03 -17.38 28.00
N LEU A 281 15.70 -17.41 27.85
CA LEU A 281 15.05 -17.34 26.55
C LEU A 281 15.31 -16.00 25.82
N PRO A 282 15.18 -14.81 26.47
CA PRO A 282 15.46 -13.54 25.82
C PRO A 282 16.92 -13.46 25.31
N GLU A 283 17.88 -13.96 26.08
CA GLU A 283 19.29 -13.95 25.70
C GLU A 283 19.56 -14.89 24.52
N LYS A 284 18.89 -16.05 24.46
CA LYS A 284 18.96 -16.96 23.31
C LYS A 284 18.34 -16.35 22.05
N ILE A 285 17.27 -15.57 22.17
CA ILE A 285 16.66 -14.86 21.05
C ILE A 285 17.63 -13.79 20.53
N ASP A 286 18.26 -13.04 21.44
CA ASP A 286 19.22 -12.00 21.08
C ASP A 286 20.48 -12.59 20.42
N LYS A 287 21.00 -13.71 20.92
CA LYS A 287 22.12 -14.44 20.30
C LYS A 287 21.82 -14.96 18.88
N ASN A 288 20.56 -15.23 18.57
CA ASN A 288 20.12 -15.68 17.24
C ASN A 288 19.48 -14.55 16.43
N SER A 289 19.74 -13.29 16.79
CA SER A 289 19.18 -12.10 16.14
C SER A 289 19.31 -12.12 14.62
N ASP A 290 20.50 -12.47 14.15
CA ASP A 290 20.88 -12.37 12.74
C ASP A 290 20.13 -13.42 11.91
N ALA A 291 19.96 -14.63 12.47
CA ALA A 291 19.18 -15.69 11.84
C ALA A 291 17.69 -15.32 11.77
N ILE A 292 17.15 -14.70 12.83
CA ILE A 292 15.76 -14.22 12.84
C ILE A 292 15.58 -13.12 11.79
N GLU A 293 16.53 -12.19 11.69
CA GLU A 293 16.52 -11.13 10.69
C GLU A 293 16.56 -11.69 9.26
N GLU A 294 17.39 -12.69 8.98
CA GLU A 294 17.45 -13.34 7.67
C GLU A 294 16.12 -14.02 7.31
N ILE A 295 15.51 -14.74 8.27
CA ILE A 295 14.20 -15.38 8.09
C ILE A 295 13.13 -14.32 7.80
N VAL A 296 13.06 -13.26 8.60
CA VAL A 296 12.08 -12.17 8.43
C VAL A 296 12.29 -11.47 7.09
N THR A 297 13.54 -11.18 6.73
CA THR A 297 13.88 -10.55 5.44
C THR A 297 13.41 -11.41 4.27
N THR A 298 13.68 -12.71 4.34
CA THR A 298 13.31 -13.68 3.30
C THR A 298 11.79 -13.77 3.16
N LEU A 299 11.07 -13.84 4.29
CA LEU A 299 9.61 -13.86 4.32
C LEU A 299 9.03 -12.56 3.75
N LEU A 300 9.53 -11.40 4.16
CA LEU A 300 9.09 -10.11 3.63
C LEU A 300 9.31 -10.02 2.12
N TYR A 301 10.49 -10.42 1.63
CA TYR A 301 10.79 -10.39 0.20
C TYR A 301 9.87 -11.31 -0.61
N LYS A 302 9.58 -12.50 -0.07
CA LYS A 302 8.62 -13.43 -0.67
C LYS A 302 7.21 -12.84 -0.73
N LEU A 303 6.75 -12.21 0.35
CA LEU A 303 5.43 -11.57 0.41
C LEU A 303 5.32 -10.39 -0.56
N ILE A 304 6.35 -9.54 -0.63
CA ILE A 304 6.40 -8.38 -1.54
C ILE A 304 6.35 -8.84 -2.99
N ASN A 305 7.04 -9.93 -3.34
CA ASN A 305 7.01 -10.49 -4.70
C ASN A 305 5.65 -11.10 -5.08
N GLN A 306 4.85 -11.52 -4.10
CA GLN A 306 3.50 -12.04 -4.32
C GLN A 306 2.45 -10.93 -4.42
N LEU A 307 2.77 -9.71 -3.97
CA LEU A 307 1.87 -8.57 -4.02
C LEU A 307 1.76 -8.04 -5.46
N ASN A 308 0.61 -8.23 -6.08
CA ASN A 308 0.32 -7.64 -7.38
C ASN A 308 -0.19 -6.19 -7.21
N VAL A 309 0.76 -5.25 -7.16
CA VAL A 309 0.45 -3.81 -7.01
C VAL A 309 -0.40 -3.29 -8.17
N HIS A 310 -0.17 -3.79 -9.40
CA HIS A 310 -0.97 -3.39 -10.56
C HIS A 310 -2.45 -3.70 -10.35
N ALA A 311 -2.77 -4.96 -10.02
CA ALA A 311 -4.14 -5.38 -9.79
C ALA A 311 -4.78 -4.64 -8.62
N LEU A 312 -4.03 -4.45 -7.52
CA LEU A 312 -4.48 -3.70 -6.34
C LEU A 312 -4.89 -2.27 -6.71
N VAL A 313 -4.04 -1.55 -7.44
CA VAL A 313 -4.29 -0.16 -7.83
C VAL A 313 -5.41 -0.07 -8.86
N GLU A 314 -5.45 -0.97 -9.84
CA GLU A 314 -6.51 -1.00 -10.85
C GLU A 314 -7.88 -1.24 -10.23
N GLU A 315 -8.00 -2.24 -9.35
CA GLU A 315 -9.25 -2.57 -8.66
C GLU A 315 -9.72 -1.40 -7.79
N ASN A 316 -8.80 -0.79 -7.04
CA ASN A 316 -9.11 0.38 -6.23
C ASN A 316 -9.60 1.57 -7.09
N LEU A 317 -8.92 1.87 -8.21
CA LEU A 317 -9.34 2.94 -9.12
C LEU A 317 -10.66 2.64 -9.85
N ARG A 318 -10.94 1.37 -10.15
CA ARG A 318 -12.22 0.96 -10.75
C ARG A 318 -13.40 1.09 -9.80
N SER A 319 -13.15 0.97 -8.49
CA SER A 319 -14.16 1.14 -7.43
C SER A 319 -14.72 2.57 -7.37
N TYR A 320 -13.94 3.56 -7.81
CA TYR A 320 -14.39 4.95 -7.87
C TYR A 320 -15.45 5.14 -8.95
N ASP A 321 -16.39 6.04 -8.68
CA ASP A 321 -17.37 6.48 -9.67
C ASP A 321 -16.71 7.37 -10.73
N GLU A 322 -17.40 7.55 -11.85
CA GLU A 322 -16.90 8.35 -12.98
C GLU A 322 -16.72 9.82 -12.60
N GLN A 323 -17.52 10.32 -11.66
CA GLN A 323 -17.44 11.69 -11.17
C GLN A 323 -16.19 11.93 -10.34
N HIS A 324 -15.81 11.00 -9.46
CA HIS A 324 -14.65 11.13 -8.59
C HIS A 324 -13.34 11.13 -9.38
N ILE A 325 -13.18 10.21 -10.33
CA ILE A 325 -12.00 10.19 -11.24
C ILE A 325 -11.90 11.49 -12.02
N SER A 326 -13.02 11.96 -12.58
CA SER A 326 -13.08 13.24 -13.31
C SER A 326 -12.68 14.41 -12.41
N ASN A 327 -13.12 14.42 -11.15
CA ASN A 327 -12.77 15.47 -10.19
C ASN A 327 -11.29 15.46 -9.80
N ILE A 328 -10.68 14.29 -9.60
CA ILE A 328 -9.24 14.19 -9.33
C ILE A 328 -8.45 14.84 -10.48
N ILE A 329 -8.73 14.44 -11.72
CA ILE A 329 -8.03 14.96 -12.90
C ILE A 329 -8.31 16.44 -13.09
N ARG A 330 -9.56 16.88 -12.90
CA ARG A 330 -9.95 18.28 -13.00
C ARG A 330 -9.22 19.12 -11.97
N SER A 331 -9.14 18.69 -10.72
CA SER A 331 -8.47 19.45 -9.65
C SER A 331 -6.98 19.64 -9.93
N ALA A 332 -6.34 18.65 -10.56
CA ALA A 332 -4.94 18.73 -10.98
C ALA A 332 -4.72 19.66 -12.19
N THR A 333 -5.71 19.86 -13.06
CA THR A 333 -5.53 20.52 -14.38
C THR A 333 -6.25 21.87 -14.54
N ASN A 334 -7.18 22.24 -13.65
CA ASN A 334 -8.14 23.33 -13.86
C ASN A 334 -7.52 24.70 -14.18
N GLU A 335 -6.37 25.04 -13.59
CA GLU A 335 -5.72 26.34 -13.86
C GLU A 335 -5.17 26.43 -15.28
N GLN A 336 -4.55 25.36 -15.77
CA GLN A 336 -3.99 25.29 -17.12
C GLN A 336 -5.11 25.38 -18.17
N LEU A 337 -6.24 24.72 -17.90
CA LEU A 337 -7.39 24.72 -18.80
C LEU A 337 -8.03 26.11 -18.95
N ARG A 338 -8.14 26.88 -17.86
CA ARG A 338 -8.67 28.26 -17.90
C ARG A 338 -7.82 29.18 -18.76
N TYR A 339 -6.49 29.03 -18.72
CA TYR A 339 -5.59 29.80 -19.58
C TYR A 339 -5.89 29.57 -21.05
N ILE A 340 -6.09 28.32 -21.47
CA ILE A 340 -6.45 27.97 -22.85
C ILE A 340 -7.79 28.59 -23.24
N GLN A 341 -8.78 28.65 -22.33
CA GLN A 341 -10.08 29.30 -22.58
C GLN A 341 -9.92 30.78 -22.92
N TYR A 342 -9.16 31.50 -22.10
CA TYR A 342 -8.95 32.93 -22.31
C TYR A 342 -8.05 33.22 -23.52
N LEU A 343 -7.04 32.38 -23.78
CA LEU A 343 -6.22 32.48 -24.99
C LEU A 343 -7.07 32.27 -26.25
N GLY A 344 -8.05 31.35 -26.21
CA GLY A 344 -9.03 31.16 -27.27
C GLY A 344 -9.85 32.43 -27.57
N ALA A 345 -10.11 33.26 -26.56
CA ALA A 345 -10.76 34.55 -26.74
C ALA A 345 -9.87 35.52 -27.54
N ILE A 346 -8.59 35.64 -27.17
CA ILE A 346 -7.61 36.48 -27.86
C ILE A 346 -7.42 35.99 -29.30
N LEU A 347 -7.24 34.69 -29.49
CA LEU A 347 -7.07 34.10 -30.81
C LEU A 347 -8.31 34.33 -31.68
N GLY A 348 -9.51 34.28 -31.09
CA GLY A 348 -10.75 34.63 -31.77
C GLY A 348 -10.78 36.10 -32.21
N VAL A 349 -10.27 37.04 -31.40
CA VAL A 349 -10.13 38.46 -31.79
C VAL A 349 -9.15 38.61 -32.94
N ILE A 350 -7.99 37.94 -32.87
CA ILE A 350 -7.00 37.92 -33.96
C ILE A 350 -7.62 37.34 -35.23
N GLY A 351 -8.37 36.25 -35.13
CA GLY A 351 -9.10 35.66 -36.26
C GLY A 351 -10.17 36.60 -36.83
N GLY A 352 -10.89 37.31 -35.97
CA GLY A 352 -11.83 38.35 -36.39
C GLY A 352 -11.16 39.49 -37.14
N PHE A 353 -9.93 39.87 -36.74
CA PHE A 353 -9.15 40.88 -37.44
C PHE A 353 -8.74 40.41 -38.85
N VAL A 354 -8.44 39.11 -38.99
CA VAL A 354 -8.18 38.49 -40.29
C VAL A 354 -9.42 38.42 -41.17
N ILE A 355 -10.58 38.09 -40.59
CA ILE A 355 -11.86 38.04 -41.31
C ILE A 355 -12.28 39.43 -41.78
N TRP A 356 -12.02 40.46 -40.96
CA TRP A 356 -12.39 41.84 -41.27
C TRP A 356 -11.64 42.37 -42.50
N GLU A 357 -10.31 42.28 -42.53
CA GLU A 357 -9.50 42.71 -43.69
C GLU A 357 -8.32 41.75 -43.94
N PRO A 358 -8.47 40.74 -44.82
CA PRO A 358 -7.52 39.64 -44.95
C PRO A 358 -6.10 40.05 -45.37
N LEU A 359 -5.96 41.01 -46.31
CA LEU A 359 -4.65 41.37 -46.86
C LEU A 359 -3.79 42.13 -45.85
N ILE A 360 -4.37 43.17 -45.21
CA ILE A 360 -3.64 44.01 -44.27
C ILE A 360 -3.40 43.27 -42.96
N SER A 361 -4.38 42.53 -42.47
CA SER A 361 -4.23 41.74 -41.24
C SER A 361 -3.08 40.75 -41.32
N VAL A 362 -2.91 40.04 -42.44
CA VAL A 362 -1.80 39.10 -42.63
C VAL A 362 -0.45 39.81 -42.61
N ILE A 363 -0.33 40.98 -43.25
CA ILE A 363 0.91 41.78 -43.23
C ILE A 363 1.22 42.27 -41.81
N VAL A 364 0.22 42.78 -41.09
CA VAL A 364 0.36 43.26 -39.72
C VAL A 364 0.76 42.11 -38.78
N LEU A 365 0.09 40.96 -38.87
CA LEU A 365 0.42 39.79 -38.05
C LEU A 365 1.80 39.21 -38.38
N ALA A 366 2.18 39.14 -39.66
CA ALA A 366 3.50 38.69 -40.07
C ALA A 366 4.60 39.63 -39.55
N SER A 367 4.40 40.94 -39.62
CA SER A 367 5.36 41.91 -39.08
C SER A 367 5.48 41.82 -37.55
N LEU A 368 4.37 41.69 -36.83
CA LEU A 368 4.37 41.46 -35.38
C LEU A 368 5.07 40.15 -35.00
N ALA A 369 4.87 39.08 -35.75
CA ALA A 369 5.53 37.79 -35.51
C ALA A 369 7.05 37.90 -35.70
N VAL A 370 7.51 38.57 -36.77
CA VAL A 370 8.94 38.81 -37.00
C VAL A 370 9.55 39.65 -35.87
N ILE A 371 8.86 40.72 -35.44
CA ILE A 371 9.31 41.56 -34.33
C ILE A 371 9.40 40.75 -33.04
N MET A 372 8.40 39.91 -32.76
CA MET A 372 8.39 39.04 -31.58
C MET A 372 9.58 38.06 -31.60
N LEU A 373 9.85 37.41 -32.73
CA LEU A 373 10.97 36.49 -32.87
C LEU A 373 12.32 37.19 -32.71
N LEU A 374 12.47 38.40 -33.26
CA LEU A 374 13.68 39.21 -33.08
C LEU A 374 13.88 39.62 -31.62
N LEU A 375 12.81 40.04 -30.93
CA LEU A 375 12.86 40.39 -29.51
C LEU A 375 13.20 39.18 -28.64
N ASP A 376 12.61 38.02 -28.92
CA ASP A 376 12.90 36.78 -28.20
C ASP A 376 14.36 36.36 -28.40
N GLN A 377 14.86 36.42 -29.64
CA GLN A 377 16.26 36.13 -29.94
C GLN A 377 17.22 37.10 -29.23
N LEU A 378 16.89 38.39 -29.18
CA LEU A 378 17.68 39.41 -28.47
C LEU A 378 17.67 39.19 -26.95
N LEU A 379 16.51 38.87 -26.38
CA LEU A 379 16.38 38.58 -24.95
C LEU A 379 17.10 37.28 -24.57
N TYR A 380 17.00 36.24 -25.40
CA TYR A 380 17.70 34.99 -25.20
C TYR A 380 19.22 35.20 -25.21
N GLN A 381 19.73 35.94 -26.19
CA GLN A 381 21.14 36.32 -26.25
C GLN A 381 21.58 37.12 -25.02
N TYR A 382 20.78 38.08 -24.57
CA TYR A 382 21.07 38.88 -23.38
C TYR A 382 21.11 38.07 -22.08
N VAL A 383 20.17 37.13 -21.91
CA VAL A 383 20.13 36.23 -20.74
C VAL A 383 21.26 35.20 -20.77
N SER A 384 21.63 34.71 -21.97
CA SER A 384 22.77 33.80 -22.15
C SER A 384 24.09 34.50 -21.83
N ASP A 385 24.33 35.69 -22.37
CA ASP A 385 25.53 36.51 -22.10
C ASP A 385 25.66 36.91 -20.61
N SER A 386 24.53 37.03 -19.90
CA SER A 386 24.52 37.33 -18.47
C SER A 386 24.85 36.13 -17.57
N LYS A 387 24.65 34.89 -18.05
CA LYS A 387 25.01 33.66 -17.31
C LYS A 387 26.50 33.34 -17.40
N ASP A 388 27.17 33.74 -18.48
CA ASP A 388 28.61 33.51 -18.69
C ASP A 388 29.52 34.54 -17.98
N LYS A 389 28.93 35.54 -17.30
CA LYS A 389 29.64 36.61 -16.56
C LYS A 389 29.70 36.43 -15.04
N PHE A 390 29.24 35.29 -14.49
CA PHE A 390 29.28 34.99 -13.06
C PHE A 390 30.02 33.69 -12.74
#